data_AF-A0A259TGE5-F1
#
_entry.id   AF-A0A259TGE5-F1
#
_cell.length_a   1.000
_cell.length_b   1.000
_cell.length_c   1.000
_cell.angle_alpha   90.00
_cell.angle_beta   90.00
_cell.angle_gamma   90.00
#
_symmetry.space_group_name_H-M   'P 1'
#
loop_
_entity.id
_entity.type
_entity.pdbx_description
1 polymer ?
#
loop_
_entity_poly.entity_id
_entity_poly.type
_entity_poly.pdbx_seq_one_letter_code
_entity_poly.pdbx_strand_id
1 'polypeptide(L)'
;MNQLAVNGISAVAGGIVTVALGGWDQLLMVFLITILIDYATGVLASIKEGSGLDSQVGFWGLTRKALMLLVIVLAHQMDVLIGSGSDVIKTGAIYFYMSNELISITENYGRLGLPLPDKIRQLIAVLRNKDKDDGSDM
;
A
#
# COMPACT_ATOMS: atom_id res chain seq x y z
N MET A 1 7.52 -29.16 14.92
CA MET A 1 6.92 -29.23 13.56
C MET A 1 7.98 -29.75 12.59
N ASN A 2 7.62 -30.69 11.72
CA ASN A 2 8.53 -31.23 10.71
C ASN A 2 8.86 -30.15 9.67
N GLN A 3 10.12 -29.97 9.27
CA GLN A 3 10.53 -28.97 8.28
C GLN A 3 9.76 -29.12 6.96
N LEU A 4 9.47 -30.37 6.57
CA LEU A 4 8.65 -30.67 5.39
C LEU A 4 7.23 -30.12 5.51
N ALA A 5 6.63 -30.17 6.70
CA ALA A 5 5.29 -29.65 6.93
C ALA A 5 5.27 -28.12 6.85
N VAL A 6 6.28 -27.46 7.41
CA VAL A 6 6.42 -25.99 7.35
C VAL A 6 6.59 -25.54 5.89
N ASN A 7 7.52 -26.15 5.16
CA ASN A 7 7.77 -25.80 3.76
C ASN A 7 6.55 -26.06 2.88
N GLY A 8 5.83 -27.17 3.11
CA GLY A 8 4.61 -27.50 2.39
C GLY A 8 3.51 -26.46 2.61
N ILE A 9 3.27 -26.05 3.86
CA ILE A 9 2.27 -25.02 4.18
C ILE A 9 2.64 -23.67 3.52
N SER A 10 3.90 -23.26 3.63
CA SER A 10 4.37 -22.01 3.02
C SER A 10 4.23 -22.02 1.50
N ALA A 11 4.54 -23.13 0.83
CA ALA A 11 4.41 -23.27 -0.62
C ALA A 11 2.94 -23.17 -1.06
N VAL A 12 2.03 -23.85 -0.37
CA VAL A 12 0.59 -23.81 -0.69
C VAL A 12 0.03 -22.41 -0.45
N ALA A 13 0.35 -21.79 0.68
CA ALA A 13 -0.10 -20.43 0.99
C ALA A 13 0.43 -19.42 -0.04
N GLY A 14 1.73 -19.48 -0.36
CA GLY A 14 2.34 -18.62 -1.36
C GLY A 14 1.73 -18.81 -2.76
N GLY A 15 1.45 -20.06 -3.15
CA GLY A 15 0.77 -20.37 -4.40
C GLY A 15 -0.63 -19.76 -4.48
N ILE A 16 -1.43 -19.91 -3.43
CA ILE A 16 -2.79 -19.32 -3.35
C ILE A 16 -2.71 -17.80 -3.47
N VAL A 17 -1.80 -17.15 -2.72
CA VAL A 17 -1.63 -15.69 -2.75
C VAL A 17 -1.20 -15.21 -4.14
N THR A 18 -0.26 -15.90 -4.78
CA THR A 18 0.21 -15.54 -6.13
C THR A 18 -0.90 -15.64 -7.16
N VAL A 19 -1.71 -16.70 -7.10
CA VAL A 19 -2.87 -16.85 -7.99
C VAL A 19 -3.91 -15.77 -7.74
N ALA A 20 -4.24 -15.49 -6.47
CA ALA A 20 -5.23 -14.47 -6.11
C ALA A 20 -4.82 -13.05 -6.55
N LEU A 21 -3.52 -12.74 -6.55
CA LEU A 21 -2.99 -11.47 -7.04
C LEU A 21 -2.86 -11.39 -8.57
N GLY A 22 -3.17 -12.46 -9.30
CA GLY A 22 -3.05 -12.51 -10.75
C GLY A 22 -1.63 -12.63 -11.25
N GLY A 23 -0.79 -13.38 -10.51
CA GLY A 23 0.61 -13.61 -10.84
C GLY A 23 1.58 -12.67 -10.12
N TRP A 24 2.86 -12.80 -10.47
CA TRP A 24 3.94 -12.00 -9.91
C TRP A 24 4.61 -11.19 -11.00
N ASP A 25 4.06 -10.01 -11.29
CA ASP A 25 4.59 -9.10 -12.29
C ASP A 25 5.44 -7.97 -11.67
N GLN A 26 6.16 -7.23 -12.53
CA GLN A 26 7.03 -6.13 -12.10
C GLN A 26 6.24 -5.00 -11.43
N LEU A 27 5.01 -4.73 -11.86
CA LEU A 27 4.18 -3.66 -11.32
C LEU A 27 3.77 -3.97 -9.88
N LEU A 28 3.32 -5.20 -9.63
CA LEU A 28 3.01 -5.70 -8.29
C LEU A 28 4.26 -5.69 -7.40
N MET A 29 5.43 -6.11 -7.91
CA MET A 29 6.67 -6.06 -7.16
C MET A 29 7.03 -4.63 -6.72
N VAL A 30 6.96 -3.66 -7.64
CA VAL A 30 7.20 -2.24 -7.33
C VAL A 30 6.20 -1.75 -6.30
N PHE A 31 4.92 -2.11 -6.42
CA PHE A 31 3.89 -1.72 -5.46
C PHE A 31 4.16 -2.25 -4.05
N LEU A 32 4.55 -3.51 -3.92
CA LEU A 32 4.90 -4.10 -2.62
C LEU A 32 6.12 -3.41 -1.99
N ILE A 33 7.12 -3.05 -2.81
CA ILE A 33 8.29 -2.28 -2.35
C ILE A 33 7.84 -0.89 -1.87
N THR A 34 6.95 -0.22 -2.61
CA THR A 34 6.40 1.08 -2.20
C THR A 34 5.68 1.00 -0.85
N ILE A 35 4.82 -0.01 -0.64
CA ILE A 35 4.15 -0.24 0.66
C ILE A 35 5.16 -0.42 1.79
N LEU A 36 6.23 -1.19 1.54
CA LEU A 36 7.29 -1.45 2.52
C LEU A 36 8.06 -0.17 2.87
N ILE A 37 8.44 0.62 1.86
CA ILE A 37 9.13 1.90 2.05
C ILE A 37 8.23 2.87 2.83
N ASP A 38 6.96 2.96 2.48
CA ASP A 38 6.01 3.81 3.19
C ASP A 38 5.89 3.41 4.67
N TYR A 39 5.73 2.12 4.96
CA TYR A 39 5.66 1.66 6.34
C TYR A 39 6.95 1.95 7.11
N ALA A 40 8.11 1.68 6.52
CA ALA A 40 9.40 1.95 7.15
C ALA A 40 9.61 3.44 7.41
N THR A 41 9.33 4.29 6.42
CA THR A 41 9.46 5.75 6.57
C THR A 41 8.48 6.32 7.58
N GLY A 42 7.24 5.81 7.63
CA GLY A 42 6.23 6.19 8.62
C GLY A 42 6.64 5.83 10.05
N VAL A 43 7.19 4.63 10.25
CA VAL A 43 7.76 4.20 11.54
C VAL A 43 8.90 5.12 11.97
N LEU A 44 9.85 5.39 11.07
CA LEU A 44 10.99 6.27 11.36
C LEU A 44 10.53 7.70 11.68
N ALA A 45 9.55 8.23 10.94
CA ALA A 45 8.98 9.55 11.17
C ALA A 45 8.36 9.66 12.56
N SER A 46 7.53 8.68 12.96
CA SER A 46 6.88 8.65 14.27
C SER A 46 7.88 8.49 15.42
N ILE A 47 8.98 7.76 15.23
CA ILE A 47 10.07 7.70 16.21
C ILE A 47 10.73 9.09 16.34
N LYS A 48 11.04 9.75 15.22
CA LYS A 48 11.69 11.07 15.22
C LYS A 48 10.84 12.15 15.90
N GLU A 49 9.53 12.12 15.70
CA GLU A 49 8.59 13.08 16.29
C GLU A 49 8.34 12.86 17.80
N GLY A 50 8.84 11.75 18.37
CA GLY A 50 8.67 11.44 19.78
C GLY A 50 7.28 10.92 20.15
N SER A 51 6.41 10.67 19.16
CA SER A 51 5.09 10.04 19.37
C SER A 51 5.19 8.56 19.79
N GLY A 52 6.39 7.97 19.71
CA GLY A 52 6.64 6.57 20.07
C GLY A 52 6.06 5.58 19.06
N LEU A 53 6.16 4.30 19.41
CA LEU A 53 5.58 3.19 18.64
C LEU A 53 4.24 2.79 19.27
N ASP A 54 3.21 3.58 19.00
CA ASP A 54 1.85 3.18 19.35
C ASP A 54 1.43 1.99 18.48
N SER A 55 1.26 0.83 19.12
CA SER A 55 0.92 -0.42 18.45
C SER A 55 -0.47 -0.39 17.81
N GLN A 56 -1.40 0.40 18.33
CA GLN A 56 -2.74 0.56 17.79
C GLN A 56 -2.69 1.38 16.49
N VAL A 57 -1.92 2.49 16.47
CA VAL A 57 -1.69 3.29 15.26
C VAL A 57 -0.98 2.46 14.19
N GLY A 58 0.08 1.74 14.58
CA GLY A 58 0.82 0.86 13.67
C GLY A 58 -0.05 -0.26 13.10
N PHE A 59 -0.90 -0.88 13.93
CA PHE A 59 -1.83 -1.93 13.52
C PHE A 59 -2.85 -1.42 12.49
N TRP A 60 -3.45 -0.25 12.73
CA TRP A 60 -4.37 0.36 11.77
C TRP A 60 -3.70 0.77 10.46
N GLY A 61 -2.46 1.26 10.52
CA GLY A 61 -1.65 1.54 9.34
C GLY A 61 -1.40 0.29 8.49
N LEU A 62 -1.01 -0.82 9.14
CA LEU A 62 -0.78 -2.08 8.45
C LEU A 62 -2.08 -2.70 7.92
N THR A 63 -3.16 -2.58 8.67
CA THR A 63 -4.50 -3.06 8.25
C THR A 63 -4.94 -2.36 6.97
N ARG A 64 -4.75 -1.05 6.88
CA ARG A 64 -5.06 -0.28 5.66
C ARG A 64 -4.27 -0.82 4.46
N LYS A 65 -2.97 -1.09 4.62
CA LYS A 65 -2.12 -1.67 3.57
C LYS A 65 -2.57 -3.06 3.15
N ALA A 66 -2.97 -3.90 4.10
CA ALA A 66 -3.53 -5.21 3.80
C ALA A 66 -4.86 -5.11 3.03
N LEU A 67 -5.74 -4.17 3.40
CA LEU A 67 -6.99 -3.92 2.68
C LEU A 67 -6.73 -3.46 1.23
N MET A 68 -5.70 -2.65 0.96
CA MET A 68 -5.32 -2.30 -0.41
C MET A 68 -4.97 -3.54 -1.24
N LEU A 69 -4.19 -4.47 -0.68
CA LEU A 69 -3.87 -5.73 -1.36
C LEU A 69 -5.11 -6.59 -1.62
N LEU A 70 -6.08 -6.59 -0.71
CA LEU A 70 -7.37 -7.26 -0.95
C LEU A 70 -8.13 -6.61 -2.11
N VAL A 71 -8.07 -5.28 -2.25
CA VAL A 71 -8.67 -4.61 -3.41
C VAL A 71 -7.95 -5.00 -4.71
N ILE A 72 -6.63 -5.19 -4.69
CA ILE A 72 -5.89 -5.69 -5.88
C ILE A 72 -6.35 -7.11 -6.27
N VAL A 73 -6.57 -7.98 -5.28
CA VAL A 73 -7.14 -9.32 -5.53
C VAL A 73 -8.52 -9.19 -6.19
N LEU A 74 -9.41 -8.36 -5.65
CA LEU A 74 -10.74 -8.15 -6.24
C LEU A 74 -10.67 -7.57 -7.64
N ALA A 75 -9.77 -6.61 -7.87
CA ALA A 75 -9.54 -6.00 -9.17
C ALA A 75 -9.09 -7.03 -10.22
N HIS A 76 -8.15 -7.92 -9.86
CA HIS A 76 -7.75 -9.01 -10.74
C HIS A 76 -8.90 -9.98 -11.02
N GLN A 77 -9.70 -10.34 -10.01
CA GLN A 77 -10.87 -11.19 -10.22
C GLN A 77 -11.88 -10.55 -11.19
N MET A 78 -12.02 -9.22 -11.17
CA MET A 78 -12.83 -8.50 -12.15
C MET A 78 -12.26 -8.59 -13.56
N ASP A 79 -10.94 -8.44 -13.75
CA ASP A 79 -10.30 -8.61 -15.05
C ASP A 79 -10.54 -10.02 -15.63
N VAL A 80 -10.42 -11.04 -14.77
CA VAL A 80 -10.73 -12.44 -15.13
C VAL A 80 -12.19 -12.61 -15.56
N LEU A 81 -13.13 -12.01 -14.83
CA LEU A 81 -14.57 -12.08 -15.15
C LEU A 81 -14.92 -11.36 -16.45
N ILE A 82 -14.28 -10.22 -16.74
CA ILE A 82 -14.49 -9.47 -17.98
C ILE A 82 -13.94 -10.23 -19.19
N GLY A 83 -12.88 -11.02 -19.00
CA GLY A 83 -12.35 -11.90 -20.05
C GLY A 83 -11.69 -11.14 -21.21
N SER A 84 -11.24 -9.90 -20.98
CA SER A 84 -10.56 -9.06 -21.99
C SER A 84 -9.17 -9.58 -22.37
N GLY A 85 -8.61 -10.50 -21.59
CA GLY A 85 -7.23 -10.99 -21.74
C GLY A 85 -6.17 -10.00 -21.25
N SER A 86 -6.58 -8.89 -20.63
CA SER A 86 -5.70 -7.84 -20.13
C SER A 86 -6.08 -7.43 -18.71
N ASP A 87 -5.09 -7.28 -17.83
CA ASP A 87 -5.24 -6.91 -16.42
C ASP A 87 -5.44 -5.40 -16.22
N VAL A 88 -6.42 -4.79 -16.91
CA VAL A 88 -6.60 -3.33 -16.94
C VAL A 88 -7.05 -2.81 -15.57
N ILE A 89 -7.98 -3.48 -14.91
CA ILE A 89 -8.53 -3.05 -13.62
C ILE A 89 -7.50 -3.23 -12.51
N LYS A 90 -6.83 -4.39 -12.46
CA LYS A 90 -5.70 -4.67 -11.56
C LYS A 90 -4.61 -3.61 -11.72
N THR A 91 -4.21 -3.33 -12.96
CA THR A 91 -3.18 -2.32 -13.27
C THR A 91 -3.60 -0.94 -12.78
N GLY A 92 -4.83 -0.52 -13.07
CA GLY A 92 -5.38 0.76 -12.61
C GLY A 92 -5.43 0.86 -11.08
N ALA A 93 -5.90 -0.19 -10.40
CA ALA A 93 -5.95 -0.25 -8.94
C ALA A 93 -4.56 -0.16 -8.31
N ILE A 94 -3.56 -0.87 -8.87
CA ILE A 94 -2.18 -0.78 -8.38
C ILE A 94 -1.64 0.64 -8.52
N TYR A 95 -1.80 1.28 -9.68
CA TYR A 95 -1.32 2.67 -9.87
C TYR A 95 -2.02 3.66 -8.93
N PHE A 96 -3.32 3.48 -8.70
CA PHE A 96 -4.08 4.31 -7.77
C PHE A 96 -3.51 4.21 -6.35
N TYR A 97 -3.39 3.00 -5.81
CA TYR A 97 -2.87 2.82 -4.45
C TYR A 97 -1.37 3.13 -4.35
N MET A 98 -0.58 2.85 -5.38
CA MET A 98 0.83 3.25 -5.42
C MET A 98 0.98 4.76 -5.32
N SER A 99 0.12 5.53 -5.99
CA SER A 99 0.12 6.99 -5.90
C SER A 99 -0.17 7.47 -4.48
N ASN A 100 -1.12 6.82 -3.79
CA ASN A 100 -1.43 7.12 -2.38
C ASN A 100 -0.23 6.85 -1.46
N GLU A 101 0.47 5.73 -1.65
CA GLU A 101 1.66 5.40 -0.86
C GLU A 101 2.83 6.36 -1.18
N LEU A 102 3.00 6.80 -2.44
CA LEU A 102 4.01 7.81 -2.78
C LEU A 102 3.74 9.16 -2.11
N ILE A 103 2.46 9.56 -1.98
CA ILE A 103 2.08 10.75 -1.21
C ILE A 103 2.48 10.56 0.26
N SER A 104 2.14 9.42 0.86
CA SER A 104 2.45 9.14 2.27
C SER A 104 3.96 9.07 2.54
N ILE A 105 4.75 8.47 1.64
CA ILE A 105 6.22 8.49 1.70
C ILE A 105 6.74 9.93 1.69
N THR A 106 6.18 10.77 0.82
CA THR A 106 6.62 12.18 0.71
C THR A 106 6.28 12.96 1.97
N GLU A 107 5.14 12.69 2.61
CA GLU A 107 4.81 13.26 3.93
C GLU A 107 5.80 12.80 5.00
N ASN A 108 6.06 11.50 5.07
CA ASN A 108 7.00 10.91 6.03
C ASN A 108 8.42 11.47 5.84
N TYR A 109 8.85 11.70 4.60
CA TYR A 109 10.11 12.35 4.27
C TYR A 109 10.20 13.77 4.89
N GLY A 110 9.11 14.54 4.85
CA GLY A 110 9.04 15.87 5.48
C GLY A 110 9.00 15.82 6.99
N ARG A 111 8.25 14.88 7.57
CA ARG A 111 8.24 14.61 9.02
C ARG A 111 9.61 14.20 9.54
N LEU A 112 10.38 13.48 8.71
CA LEU A 112 11.78 13.17 8.95
C LEU A 112 12.73 14.38 8.85
N GLY A 113 12.21 15.60 8.63
CA GLY A 113 12.98 16.84 8.56
C GLY A 113 13.91 16.94 7.35
N LEU A 114 13.68 16.11 6.33
CA LEU A 114 14.45 16.15 5.10
C LEU A 114 13.94 17.31 4.21
N PRO A 115 14.83 17.91 3.39
CA PRO A 115 14.47 19.10 2.61
C PRO A 115 13.42 18.75 1.56
N LEU A 116 12.25 19.39 1.67
CA LEU A 116 11.13 19.26 0.73
C LEU A 116 10.79 20.64 0.17
N PRO A 117 10.72 20.81 -1.16
CA PRO A 117 10.32 22.06 -1.77
C PRO A 117 8.90 22.47 -1.35
N ASP A 118 8.68 23.76 -1.09
CA ASP A 118 7.39 24.27 -0.62
C ASP A 118 6.23 23.95 -1.59
N LYS A 119 6.51 23.91 -2.89
CA LYS A 119 5.52 23.51 -3.91
C LYS A 119 4.98 22.09 -3.69
N ILE A 120 5.86 21.15 -3.31
CA ILE A 120 5.45 19.76 -3.05
C ILE A 120 4.63 19.69 -1.76
N ARG A 121 5.05 20.39 -0.72
CA ARG A 121 4.30 20.48 0.55
C ARG A 121 2.90 21.04 0.34
N GLN A 122 2.77 22.10 -0.45
CA GLN A 122 1.49 22.72 -0.79
C GLN A 122 0.60 21.80 -1.61
N LEU A 123 1.15 21.11 -2.62
CA LEU A 123 0.40 20.15 -3.43
C LEU A 123 -0.20 19.03 -2.57
N ILE A 124 0.61 18.43 -1.70
CA ILE A 124 0.15 17.38 -0.79
C ILE A 124 -0.94 17.89 0.15
N ALA A 125 -0.79 19.10 0.69
CA ALA A 125 -1.80 19.70 1.55
C ALA A 125 -3.15 19.90 0.84
N VAL A 126 -3.13 20.30 -0.44
CA VAL A 126 -4.34 20.44 -1.26
C VAL A 126 -5.01 19.08 -1.51
N LEU A 127 -4.24 18.05 -1.83
CA LEU A 127 -4.76 16.70 -2.03
C LEU A 127 -5.48 16.19 -0.77
N ARG A 128 -4.88 16.40 0.41
CA ARG A 128 -5.48 15.98 1.69
C ARG A 128 -6.70 16.80 2.10
N ASN A 129 -6.77 18.07 1.73
CA ASN A 129 -7.93 18.90 2.04
C ASN A 129 -9.16 18.50 1.22
N LYS A 130 -8.98 18.05 -0.03
CA LYS A 130 -10.08 17.47 -0.82
C LYS A 130 -10.66 16.22 -0.20
N ASP A 131 -9.81 15.33 0.34
CA ASP A 131 -10.28 14.11 1.01
C ASP A 131 -11.16 14.38 2.25
N LYS A 132 -11.10 15.59 2.85
CA LYS A 132 -11.91 15.97 4.01
C LYS A 132 -13.26 16.60 3.64
N ASP A 133 -13.33 17.37 2.55
CA ASP A 133 -14.58 17.98 2.08
C ASP A 133 -15.54 16.93 1.48
N ASP A 134 -15.01 15.92 0.79
CA ASP A 134 -15.82 14.84 0.19
C ASP A 134 -16.46 13.90 1.25
N GLY A 135 -16.09 14.04 2.53
CA GLY A 135 -16.59 13.24 3.66
C GLY A 135 -17.57 13.97 4.59
N SER A 136 -17.84 15.26 4.39
CA SER A 136 -18.76 16.05 5.25
C SER A 136 -20.19 16.16 4.73
N ASP A 137 -20.46 15.66 3.52
CA ASP A 137 -21.78 15.75 2.86
C ASP A 137 -22.55 14.41 2.80
N MET A 138 -22.16 13.40 3.62
CA MET A 138 -22.91 12.13 3.78
C MET A 138 -23.42 11.92 5.20
#